data_AF-T1BFD0-F1
#
_entry.id   AF-T1BFD0-F1
#
_cell.length_a   1.000
_cell.length_b   1.000
_cell.length_c   1.000
_cell.angle_alpha   90.00
_cell.angle_beta   90.00
_cell.angle_gamma   90.00
#
_symmetry.space_group_name_H-M   'P 1'
#
loop_
_entity.id
_entity.type
_entity.pdbx_description
1 polymer ?
#
loop_
_entity_poly.entity_id
_entity_poly.type
_entity_poly.pdbx_seq_one_letter_code
_entity_poly.pdbx_strand_id
1 'polypeptide(L)' 'MDRNILNKLRVRMLDRGPVRNLPEKTLQESFILNTWGTNAIEGNTLTLDEVTKVIESGMTVPNRPVRDLQETVQH' A
#
# COMPACT_ATOMS: atom_id res chain seq x y z
N MET A 1 -23.16 11.20 1.58
CA MET A 1 -22.59 9.85 1.44
C MET A 1 -23.74 8.85 1.42
N ASP A 2 -23.86 8.04 0.36
CA ASP A 2 -24.96 7.07 0.22
C ASP A 2 -24.71 5.84 1.08
N ARG A 3 -25.58 5.62 2.09
CA ARG A 3 -25.49 4.47 3.00
C ARG A 3 -25.73 3.12 2.31
N ASN A 4 -26.43 3.10 1.19
CA ASN A 4 -26.69 1.88 0.43
C ASN A 4 -25.40 1.32 -0.16
N ILE A 5 -24.55 2.19 -0.72
CA ILE A 5 -23.23 1.82 -1.25
C ILE A 5 -22.34 1.26 -0.13
N LEU A 6 -22.30 1.92 1.03
CA LEU A 6 -21.53 1.46 2.18
C LEU A 6 -21.96 0.08 2.67
N ASN A 7 -23.27 -0.16 2.79
CA ASN A 7 -23.79 -1.46 3.21
C ASN A 7 -23.44 -2.56 2.20
N LYS A 8 -23.56 -2.29 0.90
CA LYS A 8 -23.16 -3.25 -0.16
C LYS A 8 -21.67 -3.58 -0.11
N LEU A 9 -20.81 -2.61 0.19
CA LEU A 9 -19.36 -2.84 0.33
C LEU A 9 -19.05 -3.64 1.59
N ARG A 10 -19.68 -3.31 2.72
CA ARG A 10 -19.51 -4.04 3.98
C ARG A 10 -19.88 -5.52 3.82
N VAL A 11 -21.04 -5.82 3.24
CA VAL A 11 -21.48 -7.21 3.03
C VAL A 11 -20.46 -7.98 2.20
N ARG A 12 -20.01 -7.43 1.07
CA ARG A 12 -18.97 -8.07 0.23
C ARG A 12 -17.64 -8.26 0.98
N MET A 13 -17.26 -7.30 1.80
CA MET A 13 -16.02 -7.38 2.60
C MET A 13 -16.10 -8.46 3.69
N LEU A 14 -17.27 -8.70 4.27
CA LEU A 14 -17.47 -9.73 5.28
C LEU A 14 -17.59 -11.14 4.68
N ASP A 15 -18.07 -11.24 3.44
CA ASP A 15 -18.30 -12.52 2.75
C ASP A 15 -17.03 -13.13 2.11
N ARG A 16 -15.99 -12.32 1.87
CA ARG A 16 -14.73 -12.75 1.20
C ARG A 16 -13.84 -13.69 2.02
N GLY A 17 -14.23 -14.07 3.24
CA GLY A 17 -13.42 -14.86 4.17
C GLY A 17 -12.27 -14.08 4.82
N PRO A 18 -11.43 -14.75 5.64
CA PRO A 18 -10.33 -14.11 6.36
C PRO A 18 -9.27 -13.51 5.44
N VAL A 19 -8.73 -12.34 5.79
CA VAL A 19 -7.65 -11.66 5.04
C VAL A 19 -6.42 -12.55 4.88
N ARG A 20 -6.11 -13.40 5.89
CA ARG A 20 -4.98 -14.35 5.85
C ARG A 20 -5.08 -15.40 4.74
N ASN A 21 -6.26 -15.60 4.16
CA ASN A 21 -6.48 -16.58 3.09
C ASN A 21 -6.38 -15.93 1.70
N LEU A 22 -6.12 -14.62 1.61
CA LEU A 22 -5.94 -13.97 0.32
C LEU A 22 -4.64 -14.44 -0.35
N PRO A 23 -4.57 -14.38 -1.68
CA PRO A 23 -3.32 -14.64 -2.39
C PRO A 23 -2.20 -13.75 -1.86
N GLU A 24 -0.99 -14.30 -1.73
CA GLU A 24 0.19 -13.57 -1.25
C GLU A 24 0.40 -12.27 -2.04
N LYS A 25 0.25 -12.33 -3.35
CA LYS A 25 0.33 -11.17 -4.23
C LYS A 25 -0.66 -10.05 -3.85
N THR A 26 -1.89 -10.40 -3.49
CA THR A 26 -2.90 -9.41 -3.07
C THR A 26 -2.54 -8.79 -1.72
N LEU A 27 -1.98 -9.57 -0.81
CA LEU A 27 -1.49 -9.06 0.47
C LEU A 27 -0.30 -8.12 0.27
N GLN A 28 0.64 -8.49 -0.60
CA GLN A 28 1.80 -7.69 -0.97
C GLN A 28 1.40 -6.38 -1.66
N GLU A 29 0.50 -6.42 -2.65
CA GLU A 29 -0.04 -5.22 -3.31
C GLU A 29 -0.76 -4.30 -2.31
N SER A 30 -1.51 -4.87 -1.37
CA SER A 30 -2.17 -4.10 -0.31
C SER A 30 -1.17 -3.45 0.65
N PHE A 31 -0.06 -4.12 0.95
CA PHE A 31 1.02 -3.58 1.78
C PHE A 31 1.70 -2.40 1.06
N ILE A 32 2.14 -2.60 -0.18
CA ILE A 32 2.75 -1.56 -1.02
C ILE A 32 1.85 -0.32 -1.12
N LEU A 33 0.55 -0.54 -1.38
CA LEU A 33 -0.40 0.56 -1.50
C LEU A 33 -0.60 1.29 -0.16
N ASN A 34 -0.59 0.57 0.95
CA ASN A 34 -0.70 1.17 2.28
C ASN A 34 0.53 2.03 2.60
N THR A 35 1.74 1.47 2.45
CA THR A 35 3.01 2.18 2.68
C THR A 35 3.15 3.42 1.81
N TRP A 36 2.84 3.31 0.51
CA TRP A 36 2.85 4.48 -0.37
C TRP A 36 1.84 5.55 0.08
N GLY A 37 0.61 5.13 0.40
CA GLY A 37 -0.47 6.05 0.74
C GLY A 37 -0.24 6.81 2.04
N THR A 38 0.26 6.15 3.08
CA THR A 38 0.57 6.79 4.38
C THR A 38 1.77 7.72 4.25
N ASN A 39 2.86 7.27 3.63
CA ASN A 39 4.04 8.09 3.39
C ASN A 39 3.70 9.34 2.57
N ALA A 40 2.88 9.20 1.51
CA ALA A 40 2.47 10.33 0.68
C ALA A 40 1.65 11.38 1.46
N ILE A 41 0.79 10.95 2.41
CA ILE A 41 0.05 11.86 3.30
C ILE A 41 1.01 12.65 4.20
N GLU A 42 2.13 12.04 4.59
CA GLU A 42 3.17 12.63 5.45
C GLU A 42 4.20 13.46 4.67
N GLY A 43 4.09 13.54 3.34
CA GLY A 43 4.92 14.39 2.48
C GLY A 43 6.06 13.67 1.77
N ASN A 44 6.12 12.34 1.84
CA ASN A 44 7.05 11.54 1.06
C ASN A 44 6.78 11.70 -0.45
N THR A 45 7.85 11.77 -1.24
CA THR A 45 7.79 12.11 -2.67
C THR A 45 7.89 10.92 -3.63
N LEU A 46 8.03 9.70 -3.11
CA LEU A 46 8.08 8.50 -3.94
C LEU A 46 6.73 8.23 -4.61
N THR A 47 6.78 7.89 -5.89
CA THR A 47 5.64 7.37 -6.64
C THR A 47 5.33 5.93 -6.23
N LEU A 48 4.12 5.46 -6.52
CA LEU A 48 3.73 4.08 -6.24
C LEU A 48 4.68 3.07 -6.91
N ASP A 49 5.08 3.30 -8.16
CA ASP A 49 6.02 2.44 -8.90
C ASP A 49 7.42 2.40 -8.24
N GLU A 50 7.88 3.53 -7.70
CA GLU A 50 9.14 3.60 -6.96
C GLU A 50 9.06 2.86 -5.62
N VAL A 51 7.95 2.99 -4.88
CA VAL A 51 7.71 2.23 -3.65
C VAL A 51 7.64 0.72 -3.95
N THR A 52 6.94 0.32 -5.02
CA THR A 52 6.92 -1.07 -5.50
C THR A 52 8.34 -1.59 -5.76
N LYS A 53 9.17 -0.83 -6.49
CA LYS A 53 10.57 -1.21 -6.74
C LYS A 53 11.36 -1.36 -5.44
N VAL A 54 11.26 -0.40 -4.52
CA VAL A 54 11.97 -0.44 -3.23
C VAL A 54 11.59 -1.70 -2.44
N ILE A 55 10.29 -2.01 -2.34
CA ILE A 55 9.78 -3.13 -1.54
C ILE A 55 10.05 -4.48 -2.21
N GLU A 56 9.80 -4.62 -3.52
CA GLU A 56 9.90 -5.90 -4.23
C GLU A 56 11.33 -6.28 -4.61
N SER A 57 12.15 -5.29 -5.01
CA SER A 57 13.50 -5.55 -5.52
C SER A 57 14.61 -5.19 -4.53
N GLY A 58 14.29 -4.48 -3.44
CA GLY A 58 15.27 -3.97 -2.48
C GLY A 58 16.21 -2.91 -3.07
N MET A 59 15.89 -2.36 -4.26
CA MET A 59 16.71 -1.37 -4.94
C MET A 59 16.33 0.05 -4.51
N THR A 60 17.33 0.93 -4.47
CA THR A 60 17.11 2.36 -4.28
C THR A 60 16.67 3.03 -5.59
N VAL A 61 16.04 4.19 -5.46
CA VAL A 61 15.67 5.02 -6.62
C VAL A 61 16.58 6.23 -6.67
N PRO A 62 17.24 6.51 -7.81
CA PRO A 62 18.13 7.65 -7.93
C PRO A 62 17.36 8.98 -7.85
N ASN A 63 18.05 10.05 -7.43
CA ASN A 63 17.50 11.41 -7.33
C ASN A 63 16.29 11.54 -6.37
N ARG A 64 16.20 10.67 -5.37
CA ARG A 64 15.19 10.74 -4.30
C ARG A 64 15.83 11.04 -2.95
N PRO A 65 15.13 11.73 -2.04
CA PRO A 65 15.61 11.93 -0.69
C PRO A 65 15.89 10.59 -0.01
N VAL A 66 17.04 10.47 0.66
CA VAL A 66 17.37 9.26 1.45
C VAL A 66 16.33 9.02 2.54
N ARG A 67 15.78 10.10 3.11
CA ARG A 67 14.70 10.04 4.09
C ARG A 67 13.49 9.29 3.55
N ASP A 68 13.00 9.66 2.38
CA ASP A 68 11.83 9.05 1.75
C ASP A 68 12.01 7.55 1.51
N LEU A 69 13.22 7.15 1.09
CA LEU A 69 13.59 5.76 0.90
C LEU A 69 13.63 5.00 2.25
N GLN A 70 14.21 5.61 3.29
CA GLN A 70 14.28 4.99 4.62
C GLN A 70 12.92 4.83 5.27
N GLU A 71 12.05 5.83 5.19
CA GLU A 71 10.67 5.76 5.65
C GLU A 71 9.92 4.62 4.95
N THR A 72 10.10 4.47 3.63
CA THR A 72 9.47 3.39 2.85
C THR A 72 9.96 2.00 3.26
N VAL A 73 11.22 1.86 3.65
CA VAL A 73 11.77 0.57 4.11
C VAL A 73 11.36 0.24 5.56
N GLN A 74 11.08 1.24 6.39
CA GLN A 74 10.79 1.07 7.82
C GLN A 74 9.30 0.98 8.18
N HIS A 75 8.42 1.40 7.29
CA HIS A 75 6.96 1.43 7.50
C HIS A 75 6.32 0.03 7.40
#